data_AF-A0A3E4MU06-F1
#
_entry.id   AF-A0A3E4MU06-F1
#
_cell.length_a   1.000
_cell.length_b   1.000
_cell.length_c   1.000
_cell.angle_alpha   90.00
_cell.angle_beta   90.00
_cell.angle_gamma   90.00
#
_symmetry.space_group_name_H-M   'P 1'
#
loop_
_entity.id
_entity.type
_entity.pdbx_description
1 polymer ?
#
loop_
_entity_poly.entity_id
_entity_poly.type
_entity_poly.pdbx_seq_one_letter_code
_entity_poly.pdbx_strand_id
1 'polypeptide(L)'
;MKIRYFFLVAFLMLLAVGNSMAQAVQEKTPVNLQGVWQMCFYRSNSPDIPGELKTSNSLKILSDDGRFINLLMMQTGAVILGYGTYEMNSEGVYTECVEKNVHLPQLNGKKNEMHFDLKENGTLMYVKYFLESDANGNKIDSWCHEIWKKVEMSPVYPGDELR
;
A
#
# COMPACT_ATOMS: atom_id res chain seq x y z
N MET A 1 -35.55 -19.30 53.81
CA MET A 1 -34.38 -19.85 53.09
C MET A 1 -34.49 -19.74 51.57
N LYS A 2 -35.63 -20.06 50.92
CA LYS A 2 -35.77 -20.09 49.43
C LYS A 2 -35.48 -18.76 48.69
N ILE A 3 -35.86 -17.61 49.24
CA ILE A 3 -35.65 -16.29 48.59
C ILE A 3 -34.16 -15.89 48.55
N ARG A 4 -33.37 -16.22 49.58
CA ARG A 4 -31.93 -15.91 49.61
C ARG A 4 -31.14 -16.72 48.58
N TYR A 5 -31.53 -17.98 48.34
CA TYR A 5 -30.96 -18.79 47.28
C TYR A 5 -31.33 -18.27 45.89
N PHE A 6 -32.54 -17.73 45.72
CA PHE A 6 -32.95 -17.14 44.45
C PHE A 6 -32.09 -15.93 44.07
N PHE A 7 -31.82 -15.02 45.02
CA PHE A 7 -30.92 -13.89 44.78
C PHE A 7 -29.47 -14.32 44.56
N LEU A 8 -29.00 -15.36 45.26
CA LEU A 8 -27.64 -15.87 45.08
C LEU A 8 -27.45 -16.50 43.69
N VAL A 9 -28.42 -17.29 43.22
CA VAL A 9 -28.39 -17.93 41.90
C VAL A 9 -28.56 -16.88 40.78
N ALA A 10 -29.41 -15.87 40.96
CA ALA A 10 -29.53 -14.77 40.01
C ALA A 10 -28.24 -13.93 39.91
N PHE A 11 -27.56 -13.69 41.03
CA PHE A 11 -26.27 -13.00 41.06
C PHE A 11 -25.15 -13.81 40.39
N LEU A 12 -25.13 -15.12 40.58
CA LEU A 12 -24.19 -16.03 39.89
C LEU A 12 -24.43 -16.10 38.38
N MET A 13 -25.69 -16.06 37.92
CA MET A 13 -25.99 -15.99 36.48
C MET A 13 -25.59 -14.63 35.88
N LEU A 14 -25.73 -13.52 36.60
CA LEU A 14 -25.26 -12.20 36.16
C LEU A 14 -23.74 -12.14 35.99
N LEU A 15 -22.98 -12.82 36.85
CA LEU A 15 -21.52 -12.93 36.73
C LEU A 15 -21.09 -13.84 35.56
N ALA A 16 -21.90 -14.83 35.20
CA ALA A 16 -21.59 -15.76 34.10
C ALA A 16 -21.79 -15.14 32.69
N VAL A 17 -22.58 -14.06 32.57
CA VAL A 17 -22.85 -13.37 31.30
C VAL A 17 -21.89 -12.18 31.06
N GLY A 18 -21.03 -11.86 32.03
CA GLY A 18 -20.15 -10.68 32.00
C GLY A 18 -18.90 -10.79 31.12
N ASN A 19 -18.57 -11.95 30.55
CA ASN A 19 -17.46 -12.09 29.61
C ASN A 19 -17.94 -11.85 28.18
N SER A 20 -18.48 -10.65 27.94
CA SER A 20 -18.48 -10.10 26.59
C SER A 20 -17.02 -9.94 26.22
N MET A 21 -16.54 -10.79 25.30
CA MET A 21 -15.27 -10.59 24.63
C MET A 21 -15.34 -9.22 23.96
N ALA A 22 -14.91 -8.18 24.67
CA ALA A 22 -14.42 -6.98 24.02
C ALA A 22 -13.23 -7.48 23.22
N GLN A 23 -13.47 -7.81 21.94
CA GLN A 23 -12.37 -7.89 20.98
C GLN A 23 -11.60 -6.61 21.23
N ALA A 24 -10.34 -6.76 21.66
CA ALA A 24 -9.42 -5.65 21.65
C ALA A 24 -9.50 -5.10 20.23
N VAL A 25 -10.22 -3.99 20.07
CA VAL A 25 -10.10 -3.17 18.87
C VAL A 25 -8.68 -2.71 19.00
N GLN A 26 -7.77 -3.47 18.37
CA GLN A 26 -6.41 -3.06 18.20
C GLN A 26 -6.53 -1.68 17.57
N GLU A 27 -6.20 -0.63 18.34
CA GLU A 27 -6.15 0.72 17.80
C GLU A 27 -5.32 0.60 16.53
N LYS A 28 -5.99 0.70 15.38
CA LYS A 28 -5.32 0.55 14.10
C LYS A 28 -4.37 1.72 14.03
N THR A 29 -3.08 1.40 14.17
CA THR A 29 -2.01 2.36 13.98
C THR A 29 -2.29 3.08 12.66
N PRO A 30 -2.30 4.42 12.64
CA PRO A 30 -2.58 5.16 11.41
C PRO A 30 -1.69 4.63 10.28
N VAL A 31 -2.31 4.26 9.16
CA VAL A 31 -1.59 3.71 8.03
C VAL A 31 -0.68 4.79 7.46
N ASN A 32 0.64 4.59 7.59
CA ASN A 32 1.64 5.53 7.10
C ASN A 32 2.31 5.00 5.82
N LEU A 33 1.94 5.58 4.68
CA LEU A 33 2.54 5.26 3.38
C LEU A 33 3.86 6.00 3.12
N GLN A 34 4.25 6.96 3.97
CA GLN A 34 5.48 7.72 3.81
C GLN A 34 6.68 6.78 3.68
N GLY A 35 7.54 7.08 2.71
CA GLY A 35 8.81 6.41 2.49
C GLY A 35 9.17 6.31 1.02
N VAL A 36 10.28 5.63 0.78
CA VAL A 36 10.70 5.23 -0.56
C VAL A 36 10.25 3.80 -0.78
N TRP A 37 9.63 3.56 -1.92
CA TRP A 37 9.06 2.29 -2.32
C TRP A 37 9.69 1.85 -3.64
N GLN A 38 10.07 0.60 -3.75
CA GLN A 38 10.65 0.01 -4.95
C GLN A 38 9.66 -0.95 -5.59
N MET A 39 9.39 -0.75 -6.87
CA MET A 39 8.44 -1.58 -7.61
C MET A 39 8.96 -3.01 -7.66
N CYS A 40 8.06 -3.97 -7.66
CA CYS A 40 8.37 -5.39 -7.73
C CYS A 40 7.57 -6.06 -8.83
N PHE A 41 8.07 -7.19 -9.31
CA PHE A 41 7.41 -8.03 -10.29
C PHE A 41 7.70 -9.50 -9.99
N TYR A 42 6.84 -10.39 -10.47
CA TYR A 42 7.07 -11.83 -10.38
C TYR A 42 7.98 -12.29 -11.50
N ARG A 43 9.00 -13.08 -11.15
CA ARG A 43 9.92 -13.70 -12.12
C ARG A 43 10.00 -15.18 -11.87
N SER A 44 9.75 -15.98 -12.91
CA SER A 44 9.87 -17.44 -12.87
C SER A 44 10.92 -17.92 -13.86
N ASN A 45 11.53 -19.08 -13.58
CA ASN A 45 12.42 -19.79 -14.49
C ASN A 45 11.66 -20.82 -15.35
N SER A 46 10.35 -20.99 -15.13
CA SER A 46 9.49 -21.94 -15.83
C SER A 46 8.11 -21.32 -16.07
N PRO A 47 7.49 -21.52 -17.25
CA PRO A 47 6.18 -20.95 -17.57
C PRO A 47 5.06 -21.43 -16.62
N ASP A 48 5.19 -22.63 -16.07
CA ASP A 48 4.12 -23.28 -15.29
C ASP A 48 4.29 -23.13 -13.77
N ILE A 49 5.34 -22.43 -13.32
CA ILE A 49 5.64 -22.26 -11.90
C ILE A 49 5.42 -20.79 -11.53
N PRO A 50 4.62 -20.48 -10.48
CA PRO A 50 4.51 -19.13 -9.96
C PRO A 50 5.88 -18.51 -9.67
N GLY A 51 6.08 -17.27 -10.13
CA GLY A 51 7.35 -16.58 -9.97
C GLY A 51 7.63 -16.15 -8.54
N GLU A 52 8.90 -15.84 -8.27
CA GLU A 52 9.32 -15.17 -7.05
C GLU A 52 9.24 -13.65 -7.22
N LEU A 53 8.97 -12.95 -6.13
CA LEU A 53 8.97 -11.49 -6.13
C LEU A 53 10.41 -10.97 -6.25
N LYS A 54 10.67 -10.14 -7.27
CA LYS A 54 11.96 -9.45 -7.48
C LYS A 54 11.73 -7.95 -7.57
N THR A 55 12.69 -7.18 -7.09
CA THR A 55 12.69 -5.72 -7.19
C THR A 55 13.04 -5.26 -8.61
N SER A 56 12.36 -4.23 -9.08
CA SER A 56 12.59 -3.49 -10.31
C SER A 56 13.49 -2.27 -10.06
N ASN A 57 13.81 -1.53 -11.12
CA ASN A 57 14.51 -0.25 -11.09
C ASN A 57 13.58 0.97 -10.95
N SER A 58 12.26 0.78 -10.83
CA SER A 58 11.31 1.87 -10.56
C SER A 58 11.16 2.14 -9.06
N LEU A 59 11.20 3.42 -8.69
CA LEU A 59 10.95 3.88 -7.33
C LEU A 59 9.73 4.82 -7.29
N LYS A 60 9.00 4.77 -6.18
CA LYS A 60 7.95 5.71 -5.79
C LYS A 60 8.35 6.32 -4.45
N ILE A 61 8.41 7.64 -4.37
CA ILE A 61 8.64 8.38 -3.13
C ILE A 61 7.28 8.94 -2.71
N LEU A 62 6.88 8.65 -1.48
CA LEU A 62 5.74 9.27 -0.80
C LEU A 62 6.30 10.07 0.38
N SER A 63 6.30 11.40 0.26
CA SER A 63 6.89 12.30 1.27
C SER A 63 5.89 12.62 2.39
N ASP A 64 6.42 13.06 3.54
CA ASP A 64 5.62 13.52 4.67
C ASP A 64 4.76 14.75 4.37
N ASP A 65 5.19 15.61 3.45
CA ASP A 65 4.45 16.78 2.99
C ASP A 65 3.35 16.47 1.96
N GLY A 66 3.05 15.18 1.72
CA GLY A 66 1.95 14.76 0.85
C GLY A 66 2.27 14.86 -0.65
N ARG A 67 3.54 14.77 -1.04
CA ARG A 67 3.95 14.69 -2.46
C ARG A 67 4.29 13.26 -2.85
N PHE A 68 4.03 12.94 -4.12
CA PHE A 68 4.52 11.70 -4.70
C PHE A 68 5.44 11.97 -5.90
N ILE A 69 6.46 11.13 -6.06
CA ILE A 69 7.33 11.12 -7.24
C ILE A 69 7.55 9.66 -7.64
N ASN A 70 7.22 9.33 -8.88
CA ASN A 70 7.62 8.09 -9.53
C ASN A 70 8.84 8.36 -10.40
N LEU A 71 9.87 7.55 -10.27
CA LEU A 71 11.11 7.67 -11.05
C LEU A 71 11.64 6.29 -11.46
N LEU A 72 12.43 6.27 -12.52
CA LEU A 72 13.09 5.08 -13.04
C LEU A 72 14.60 5.25 -12.97
N MET A 73 15.29 4.29 -12.36
CA MET A 73 16.75 4.24 -12.36
C MET A 73 17.24 3.59 -13.65
N MET A 74 18.02 4.33 -14.45
CA MET A 74 18.66 3.82 -15.66
C MET A 74 20.17 3.93 -15.55
N GLN A 75 20.89 3.16 -16.37
CA GLN A 75 22.36 3.24 -16.46
C GLN A 75 22.83 4.64 -16.89
N THR A 76 22.03 5.35 -17.67
CA THR A 76 22.31 6.71 -18.16
C THR A 76 21.91 7.81 -17.17
N GLY A 77 21.39 7.45 -15.99
CA GLY A 77 20.85 8.38 -15.00
C GLY A 77 19.36 8.15 -14.71
N ALA A 78 18.92 8.65 -13.56
CA ALA A 78 17.53 8.53 -13.15
C ALA A 78 16.63 9.49 -13.94
N VAL A 79 15.40 9.06 -14.24
CA VAL A 79 14.38 9.90 -14.90
C VAL A 79 13.11 9.93 -14.06
N ILE A 80 12.52 11.12 -13.91
CA ILE A 80 11.21 11.26 -13.28
C ILE A 80 10.13 10.87 -14.29
N LEU A 81 9.28 9.91 -13.90
CA LEU A 81 8.17 9.43 -14.71
C LEU A 81 6.88 10.17 -14.41
N GLY A 82 6.67 10.60 -13.17
CA GLY A 82 5.50 11.39 -12.82
C GLY A 82 5.54 11.89 -11.38
N TYR A 83 4.79 12.95 -11.11
CA TYR A 83 4.75 13.59 -9.81
C TYR A 83 3.42 14.32 -9.59
N GLY A 84 3.18 14.66 -8.33
CA GLY A 84 2.05 15.46 -7.89
C GLY A 84 1.91 15.39 -6.37
N THR A 85 0.68 15.51 -5.88
CA THR A 85 0.35 15.32 -4.46
C THR A 85 -0.39 14.02 -4.24
N TYR A 86 -0.36 13.51 -3.02
CA TYR A 86 -1.18 12.39 -2.61
C TYR A 86 -1.87 12.66 -1.27
N GLU A 87 -3.07 12.09 -1.13
CA GLU A 87 -3.92 12.30 0.03
C GLU A 87 -4.46 10.95 0.50
N MET A 88 -4.44 10.72 1.82
CA MET A 88 -5.06 9.53 2.41
C MET A 88 -6.57 9.73 2.53
N ASN A 89 -7.36 8.87 1.88
CA ASN A 89 -8.82 9.00 1.88
C ASN A 89 -9.45 8.16 3.00
N SER A 90 -9.00 6.91 3.12
CA SER A 90 -9.53 5.93 4.07
C SER A 90 -8.52 4.81 4.33
N GLU A 91 -8.90 3.84 5.15
CA GLU A 91 -8.12 2.63 5.34
C GLU A 91 -8.11 1.81 4.04
N GLY A 92 -6.98 1.81 3.32
CA GLY A 92 -6.80 1.07 2.08
C GLY A 92 -7.06 1.86 0.80
N VAL A 93 -7.29 3.18 0.88
CA VAL A 93 -7.37 4.05 -0.31
C VAL A 93 -6.61 5.36 -0.09
N TYR A 94 -5.74 5.70 -1.05
CA TYR A 94 -5.17 7.04 -1.20
C TYR A 94 -5.44 7.55 -2.62
N THR A 95 -5.43 8.87 -2.81
CA THR A 95 -5.56 9.47 -4.15
C THR A 95 -4.26 10.14 -4.54
N GLU A 96 -3.77 9.84 -5.74
CA GLU A 96 -2.74 10.63 -6.41
C GLU A 96 -3.41 11.74 -7.23
N CYS A 97 -3.14 13.00 -6.88
CA CYS A 97 -3.49 14.17 -7.68
C CYS A 97 -2.32 14.45 -8.63
N VAL A 98 -2.42 13.92 -9.86
CA VAL A 98 -1.31 13.86 -10.81
C VAL A 98 -1.12 15.21 -11.49
N GLU A 99 0.04 15.86 -11.26
CA GLU A 99 0.41 17.07 -11.99
C GLU A 99 0.93 16.71 -13.38
N LYS A 100 1.91 15.81 -13.45
CA LYS A 100 2.48 15.32 -14.70
C LYS A 100 2.90 13.85 -14.58
N ASN A 101 2.69 13.08 -15.63
CA ASN A 101 3.09 11.70 -15.77
C ASN A 101 3.36 11.41 -17.26
N VAL A 102 4.57 10.94 -17.58
CA VAL A 102 4.97 10.56 -18.94
C VAL A 102 4.74 9.08 -19.21
N HIS A 103 4.61 8.25 -18.17
CA HIS A 103 4.27 6.84 -18.30
C HIS A 103 2.77 6.64 -18.53
N LEU A 104 1.92 7.42 -17.85
CA LEU A 104 0.46 7.41 -17.97
C LEU A 104 -0.07 8.83 -18.25
N PRO A 105 0.18 9.39 -19.44
CA PRO A 105 -0.15 10.78 -19.75
C PRO A 105 -1.65 11.11 -19.73
N GLN A 106 -2.52 10.10 -19.84
CA GLN A 106 -3.97 10.25 -19.68
C GLN A 106 -4.40 10.68 -18.27
N LEU A 107 -3.53 10.51 -17.28
CA LEU A 107 -3.77 10.90 -15.89
C LEU A 107 -3.33 12.35 -15.59
N ASN A 108 -2.67 13.03 -16.52
CA ASN A 108 -2.22 14.41 -16.31
C ASN A 108 -3.38 15.34 -15.92
N GLY A 109 -3.22 16.06 -14.80
CA GLY A 109 -4.22 16.97 -14.26
C GLY A 109 -5.44 16.27 -13.64
N LYS A 110 -5.39 14.95 -13.43
CA LYS A 110 -6.50 14.16 -12.89
C LYS A 110 -6.15 13.55 -11.53
N LYS A 111 -7.20 13.12 -10.84
CA LYS A 111 -7.10 12.28 -9.65
C LYS A 111 -7.05 10.82 -10.08
N ASN A 112 -6.19 10.04 -9.43
CA ASN A 112 -6.11 8.59 -9.59
C ASN A 112 -6.34 7.94 -8.22
N GLU A 113 -7.42 7.18 -8.09
CA GLU A 113 -7.73 6.48 -6.84
C GLU A 113 -6.93 5.18 -6.75
N MET A 114 -6.10 5.09 -5.73
CA MET A 114 -5.17 3.99 -5.50
C MET A 114 -5.67 3.15 -4.33
N HIS A 115 -6.24 1.99 -4.63
CA HIS A 115 -6.60 1.02 -3.60
C HIS A 115 -5.37 0.22 -3.21
N PHE A 116 -5.08 0.10 -1.92
CA PHE A 116 -3.88 -0.58 -1.47
C PHE A 116 -4.14 -1.54 -0.31
N ASP A 117 -3.25 -2.51 -0.18
CA ASP A 117 -3.22 -3.48 0.91
C ASP A 117 -1.77 -3.65 1.37
N LEU A 118 -1.54 -3.46 2.67
CA LEU A 118 -0.22 -3.58 3.28
C LEU A 118 -0.03 -4.99 3.86
N LYS A 119 1.06 -5.63 3.46
CA LYS A 119 1.55 -6.93 3.93
C LYS A 119 2.91 -6.75 4.59
N GLU A 120 3.41 -7.83 5.18
CA GLU A 120 4.75 -7.88 5.79
C GLU A 120 4.98 -6.71 6.78
N ASN A 121 4.04 -6.51 7.71
CA ASN A 121 4.07 -5.42 8.68
C ASN A 121 4.23 -4.01 8.06
N GLY A 122 3.68 -3.80 6.86
CA GLY A 122 3.74 -2.51 6.16
C GLY A 122 4.97 -2.32 5.26
N THR A 123 5.77 -3.36 5.05
CA THR A 123 6.95 -3.30 4.16
C THR A 123 6.66 -3.75 2.73
N LEU A 124 5.50 -4.39 2.49
CA LEU A 124 5.07 -4.79 1.16
C LEU A 124 3.68 -4.24 0.88
N MET A 125 3.52 -3.49 -0.20
CA MET A 125 2.29 -2.81 -0.57
C MET A 125 1.80 -3.32 -1.92
N TYR A 126 0.60 -3.87 -1.95
CA TYR A 126 -0.13 -4.18 -3.17
C TYR A 126 -1.02 -3.00 -3.50
N VAL A 127 -0.97 -2.52 -4.74
CA VAL A 127 -1.78 -1.39 -5.20
C VAL A 127 -2.55 -1.79 -6.44
N LYS A 128 -3.79 -1.30 -6.55
CA LYS A 128 -4.58 -1.39 -7.76
C LYS A 128 -5.33 -0.08 -8.03
N TYR A 129 -5.46 0.25 -9.30
CA TYR A 129 -6.21 1.41 -9.78
C TYR A 129 -6.87 1.07 -11.10
N PHE A 130 -7.89 1.84 -11.47
CA PHE A 130 -8.64 1.60 -12.69
C PHE A 130 -8.26 2.62 -13.77
N LEU A 131 -8.09 2.14 -15.01
CA LEU A 131 -7.90 2.97 -16.19
C LEU A 131 -9.08 2.78 -17.14
N GLU A 132 -9.86 3.84 -17.33
CA GLU A 132 -10.99 3.88 -18.28
C GLU A 132 -10.49 3.97 -19.72
N SER A 133 -9.50 4.83 -20.00
CA SER A 133 -9.02 5.11 -21.35
C SER A 133 -7.51 5.37 -21.41
N ASP A 134 -6.94 5.22 -22.60
CA ASP A 134 -5.56 5.59 -22.92
C ASP A 134 -5.42 7.09 -23.22
N ALA A 135 -4.20 7.52 -23.55
CA ALA A 135 -3.90 8.92 -23.86
C ALA A 135 -4.56 9.45 -25.14
N ASN A 136 -4.98 8.56 -26.04
CA ASN A 136 -5.65 8.89 -27.29
C ASN A 136 -7.19 8.84 -27.13
N GLY A 137 -7.69 8.53 -25.94
CA GLY A 137 -9.12 8.35 -25.67
C GLY A 137 -9.67 6.99 -26.07
N ASN A 138 -8.81 6.02 -26.42
CA ASN A 138 -9.26 4.65 -26.64
C ASN A 138 -9.62 4.00 -25.32
N LYS A 139 -10.69 3.22 -25.32
CA LYS A 139 -11.19 2.52 -24.14
C LYS A 139 -10.21 1.42 -23.69
N ILE A 140 -9.86 1.41 -22.40
CA ILE A 140 -9.05 0.37 -21.73
C ILE A 140 -9.91 -0.47 -20.78
N ASP A 141 -10.74 0.16 -19.95
CA ASP A 141 -11.56 -0.46 -18.89
C ASP A 141 -10.85 -1.59 -18.12
N SER A 142 -9.69 -1.30 -17.56
CA SER A 142 -8.87 -2.33 -16.90
C SER A 142 -8.35 -1.90 -15.53
N TRP A 143 -8.29 -2.87 -14.62
CA TRP A 143 -7.58 -2.73 -13.36
C TRP A 143 -6.09 -2.97 -13.57
N CYS A 144 -5.28 -1.99 -13.21
CA CYS A 144 -3.83 -2.09 -13.14
C CYS A 144 -3.43 -2.56 -11.74
N HIS A 145 -2.40 -3.39 -11.68
CA HIS A 145 -1.89 -3.95 -10.44
C HIS A 145 -0.39 -3.64 -10.31
N GLU A 146 0.01 -3.16 -9.15
CA GLU A 146 1.39 -2.87 -8.82
C GLU A 146 1.75 -3.46 -7.46
N ILE A 147 3.02 -3.83 -7.30
CA ILE A 147 3.56 -4.33 -6.03
C ILE A 147 4.76 -3.48 -5.70
N TRP A 148 4.84 -3.00 -4.47
CA TRP A 148 5.83 -2.05 -4.00
C TRP A 148 6.42 -2.53 -2.69
N LYS A 149 7.75 -2.63 -2.61
CA LYS A 149 8.46 -2.98 -1.38
C LYS A 149 9.09 -1.74 -0.77
N LYS A 150 8.93 -1.53 0.53
CA LYS A 150 9.52 -0.39 1.24
C LYS A 150 11.05 -0.52 1.23
N VAL A 151 11.73 0.56 0.87
CA VAL A 151 13.19 0.62 0.89
C VAL A 151 13.64 0.91 2.32
N GLU A 152 14.59 0.11 2.79
CA GLU A 152 15.14 0.21 4.14
C GLU A 152 16.59 0.67 4.11
N MET A 153 17.03 1.27 5.21
CA MET A 153 18.43 1.63 5.38
C MET A 153 19.27 0.36 5.51
N SER A 154 20.25 0.19 4.62
CA SER A 154 21.24 -0.87 4.77
C SER A 154 22.06 -0.65 6.06
N PRO A 155 22.34 -1.70 6.84
CA PRO A 155 23.19 -1.57 8.03
C PRO A 155 24.66 -1.28 7.69
N VAL A 156 25.07 -1.52 6.44
CA VAL A 156 26.44 -1.33 5.95
C VAL A 156 26.41 -0.62 4.60
N TYR A 157 27.37 0.25 4.37
CA TYR A 157 27.56 0.90 3.07
C TYR A 157 27.89 -0.15 1.99
N PRO A 158 27.18 -0.18 0.84
CA PRO A 158 27.28 -1.26 -0.15
C PRO A 158 28.57 -1.28 -1.01
N GLY A 159 29.66 -0.67 -0.54
CA GLY A 159 30.95 -0.66 -1.23
C GLY A 159 31.01 0.30 -2.44
N ASP A 160 32.20 0.41 -3.03
CA ASP A 160 32.49 1.36 -4.12
C ASP A 160 32.19 0.81 -5.53
N GLU A 161 31.74 -0.45 -5.67
CA GLU A 161 31.41 -1.07 -6.97
C GLU A 161 30.22 -0.41 -7.70
N LEU A 162 29.54 0.53 -7.03
CA LEU A 162 28.30 1.17 -7.48
C LEU A 162 28.45 2.68 -7.77
N ARG A 163 29.68 3.23 -7.71
CA ARG A 163 29.97 4.65 -7.98
C ARG A 163 30.57 4.88 -9.36
#